data_AF-A0A4V2A4F9-F1
#
_entry.id   AF-A0A4V2A4F9-F1
#
_cell.length_a   1.000
_cell.length_b   1.000
_cell.length_c   1.000
_cell.angle_alpha   90.00
_cell.angle_beta   90.00
_cell.angle_gamma   90.00
#
_symmetry.space_group_name_H-M   'P 1'
#
loop_
_entity.id
_entity.type
_entity.pdbx_description
1 polymer ?
#
loop_
_entity_poly.entity_id
_entity_poly.type
_entity_poly.pdbx_seq_one_letter_code
_entity_poly.pdbx_strand_id
1 'polypeptide(L)'
;MKTSLFLILSLAILFAACRKDSFITSADANVRVSADSLKYDTLFTTAGSVTKSFKIINENNRRLRLSSVQLMGGNNSVFRINVDGVPTTEASNIELEANDSIYVFVQVTVDPTSADLPFILRDSIRIAYNGTEKFVQLEAWGQNAHFVRDGEILGNETWTNDLPYVILGYLRVNENASLDIEKGSRLYFHANAPMVVNGTLHVNGSVDSTERVYFLGDRMDEPYRDYPAGWPGIYFSETSLASTMEYAVIRNAYQAVVSLGITGPANLTMNSCIIDNAYDAGLLAVNSSIRASNLLVSNSGKNIVISKGGRYEFTNCSFVGYSSRF
;
A
#
# COMPACT_ATOMS: atom_id res chain seq x y z
N MET A 1 -36.59 55.54 35.82
CA MET A 1 -35.16 55.16 35.70
C MET A 1 -34.96 53.69 35.34
N LYS A 2 -35.60 52.72 36.02
CA LYS A 2 -35.43 51.28 35.72
C LYS A 2 -35.95 50.84 34.33
N THR A 3 -37.05 51.42 33.86
CA THR A 3 -37.65 51.14 32.54
C THR A 3 -36.83 51.71 31.37
N SER A 4 -36.28 52.92 31.53
CA SER A 4 -35.40 53.53 30.51
C SER A 4 -34.07 52.78 30.36
N LEU A 5 -33.52 52.22 31.45
CA LEU A 5 -32.30 51.41 31.40
C LEU A 5 -32.52 50.09 30.66
N PHE A 6 -33.68 49.46 30.84
CA PHE A 6 -34.06 48.24 30.11
C PHE A 6 -34.20 48.48 28.61
N LEU A 7 -34.79 49.63 28.23
CA LEU A 7 -34.97 50.01 26.83
C LEU A 7 -33.62 50.28 26.12
N ILE A 8 -32.71 50.97 26.81
CA ILE A 8 -31.35 51.24 26.32
C ILE A 8 -30.53 49.94 26.20
N LEU A 9 -30.66 49.03 27.17
CA LEU A 9 -29.98 47.73 27.13
C LEU A 9 -30.53 46.84 26.00
N SER A 10 -31.85 46.83 25.79
CA SER A 10 -32.47 46.10 24.67
C SER A 10 -32.05 46.67 23.31
N LEU A 11 -31.90 48.00 23.20
CA LEU A 11 -31.45 48.66 21.98
C LEU A 11 -29.95 48.39 21.72
N ALA A 12 -29.12 48.33 22.77
CA ALA A 12 -27.71 47.96 22.67
C ALA A 12 -27.51 46.50 22.22
N ILE A 13 -28.38 45.57 22.65
CA ILE A 13 -28.35 44.17 22.20
C ILE A 13 -28.72 44.06 20.70
N LEU A 14 -29.63 44.92 20.20
CA LEU A 14 -29.98 44.98 18.78
C LEU A 14 -28.84 45.50 17.90
N PHE A 15 -28.01 46.43 18.38
CA PHE A 15 -26.81 46.89 17.66
C PHE A 15 -25.63 45.91 17.75
N ALA A 16 -25.59 45.06 18.77
CA ALA A 16 -24.61 43.96 18.88
C ALA A 16 -24.96 42.74 17.99
N ALA A 17 -26.19 42.66 17.48
CA ALA A 17 -26.66 41.57 16.62
C ALA A 17 -26.29 41.72 15.13
N CYS A 18 -25.48 42.72 14.77
CA CYS A 18 -24.98 42.90 13.41
C CYS A 18 -23.94 41.81 13.07
N ARG A 19 -24.40 40.58 12.83
CA ARG A 19 -23.58 39.51 12.25
C ARG A 19 -23.17 39.94 10.85
N LYS A 20 -21.86 39.91 10.57
CA LYS A 20 -21.33 40.09 9.22
C LYS A 20 -21.62 38.82 8.40
N ASP A 21 -22.83 38.71 7.88
CA ASP A 21 -23.26 37.60 7.00
C ASP A 21 -22.78 37.76 5.54
N SER A 22 -21.91 38.74 5.26
CA SER A 22 -21.41 38.99 3.91
C SER A 22 -20.17 38.16 3.58
N PHE A 23 -20.11 37.71 2.32
CA PHE A 23 -18.93 37.07 1.76
C PHE A 23 -17.79 38.08 1.59
N ILE A 24 -16.56 37.65 1.89
CA ILE A 24 -15.37 38.37 1.45
C ILE A 24 -15.22 38.21 -0.07
N THR A 25 -15.09 39.32 -0.78
CA THR A 25 -14.95 39.36 -2.24
C THR A 25 -13.60 39.89 -2.71
N SER A 26 -12.71 40.27 -1.79
CA SER A 26 -11.36 40.74 -2.13
C SER A 26 -10.50 39.60 -2.66
N ALA A 27 -9.67 39.88 -3.67
CA ALA A 27 -8.64 38.97 -4.16
C ALA A 27 -7.57 38.67 -3.09
N ASP A 28 -7.40 39.57 -2.11
CA ASP A 28 -6.46 39.38 -0.98
C ASP A 28 -6.98 38.43 0.10
N ALA A 29 -8.13 37.77 -0.12
CA ALA A 29 -8.68 36.82 0.85
C ALA A 29 -7.71 35.65 1.09
N ASN A 30 -7.45 35.36 2.37
CA ASN A 30 -6.51 34.32 2.74
C ASN A 30 -7.17 32.93 2.74
N VAL A 31 -6.95 32.16 1.68
CA VAL A 31 -7.30 30.75 1.59
C VAL A 31 -6.02 29.92 1.59
N ARG A 32 -5.89 29.01 2.55
CA ARG A 32 -4.74 28.11 2.64
C ARG A 32 -5.13 26.68 2.30
N VAL A 33 -4.21 25.95 1.66
CA VAL A 33 -4.32 24.50 1.50
C VAL A 33 -3.42 23.80 2.54
N SER A 34 -3.86 22.67 3.08
CA SER A 34 -3.02 21.91 4.03
C SER A 34 -1.87 21.16 3.37
N ALA A 35 -1.89 21.01 2.04
CA ALA A 35 -0.84 20.39 1.24
C ALA A 35 -0.83 21.01 -0.16
N ASP A 36 0.36 21.35 -0.67
CA ASP A 36 0.53 21.89 -2.03
C ASP A 36 0.66 20.77 -3.08
N SER A 37 0.93 19.54 -2.65
CA SER A 37 0.95 18.37 -3.52
C SER A 37 0.53 17.09 -2.80
N LEU A 38 -0.05 16.16 -3.55
CA LEU A 38 -0.31 14.79 -3.13
C LEU A 38 0.44 13.84 -4.06
N LYS A 39 1.30 13.01 -3.48
CA LYS A 39 2.11 12.02 -4.20
C LYS A 39 1.67 10.61 -3.86
N TYR A 40 1.59 9.74 -4.84
CA TYR A 40 1.37 8.31 -4.68
C TYR A 40 2.62 7.57 -5.15
N ASP A 41 3.08 6.61 -4.35
CA ASP A 41 4.20 5.74 -4.70
C ASP A 41 3.77 4.74 -5.78
N THR A 42 4.55 3.67 -5.97
CA THR A 42 4.26 2.63 -6.96
C THR A 42 2.87 2.05 -6.77
N LEU A 43 2.05 2.19 -7.80
CA LEU A 43 0.74 1.59 -7.93
C LEU A 43 0.76 0.64 -9.12
N PHE A 44 0.39 -0.61 -8.87
CA PHE A 44 0.16 -1.56 -9.95
C PHE A 44 -1.08 -1.14 -10.73
N THR A 45 -1.01 -1.29 -12.05
CA THR A 45 -2.16 -1.00 -12.91
C THR A 45 -3.36 -1.85 -12.52
N THR A 46 -4.59 -1.39 -12.76
CA THR A 46 -5.86 -2.00 -12.29
C THR A 46 -6.16 -1.96 -10.78
N ALA A 47 -5.18 -1.69 -9.91
CA ALA A 47 -5.41 -1.50 -8.48
C ALA A 47 -5.70 -0.03 -8.15
N GLY A 48 -6.71 0.22 -7.32
CA GLY A 48 -6.99 1.55 -6.78
C GLY A 48 -5.99 1.92 -5.67
N SER A 49 -5.63 3.21 -5.57
CA SER A 49 -4.78 3.68 -4.48
C SER A 49 -5.53 3.79 -3.16
N VAL A 50 -4.79 3.99 -2.07
CA VAL A 50 -5.35 4.63 -0.88
C VAL A 50 -5.92 6.01 -1.18
N THR A 51 -6.84 6.46 -0.33
CA THR A 51 -7.35 7.82 -0.39
C THR A 51 -6.42 8.75 0.36
N LYS A 52 -5.88 9.78 -0.31
CA LYS A 52 -5.21 10.90 0.35
C LYS A 52 -6.16 12.09 0.42
N SER A 53 -5.89 13.04 1.31
CA SER A 53 -6.73 14.22 1.45
C SER A 53 -5.92 15.46 1.78
N PHE A 54 -6.44 16.60 1.38
CA PHE A 54 -6.01 17.90 1.89
C PHE A 54 -7.23 18.73 2.26
N LYS A 55 -6.99 19.82 3.01
CA LYS A 55 -8.02 20.77 3.39
C LYS A 55 -7.88 22.06 2.61
N ILE A 56 -9.01 22.66 2.26
CA ILE A 56 -9.10 24.06 1.84
C ILE A 56 -9.62 24.85 3.04
N ILE A 57 -8.84 25.82 3.51
CA ILE A 57 -9.05 26.50 4.80
C ILE A 57 -9.27 27.99 4.54
N ASN A 58 -10.40 28.50 5.00
CA ASN A 58 -10.69 29.92 5.02
C ASN A 58 -10.12 30.55 6.30
N GLU A 59 -8.96 31.20 6.22
CA GLU A 59 -8.34 31.85 7.38
C GLU A 59 -8.87 33.27 7.65
N ASN A 60 -9.93 33.66 6.95
CA ASN A 60 -10.56 34.96 7.13
C ASN A 60 -11.63 34.87 8.23
N ASN A 61 -11.88 36.00 8.90
CA ASN A 61 -12.95 36.16 9.89
C ASN A 61 -14.35 36.40 9.28
N ARG A 62 -14.51 36.14 7.98
CA ARG A 62 -15.75 36.26 7.22
C ARG A 62 -15.92 35.05 6.31
N ARG A 63 -17.18 34.77 5.94
CA ARG A 63 -17.52 33.71 4.99
C ARG A 63 -16.83 33.96 3.65
N LEU A 64 -16.40 32.91 2.99
CA LEU A 64 -15.76 32.96 1.67
C LEU A 64 -16.47 31.98 0.74
N ARG A 65 -16.64 32.35 -0.54
CA ARG A 65 -17.19 31.45 -1.55
C ARG A 65 -16.10 31.06 -2.53
N LEU A 66 -15.81 29.77 -2.61
CA LEU A 66 -15.00 29.22 -3.70
C LEU A 66 -15.86 29.24 -4.97
N SER A 67 -15.35 29.83 -6.05
CA SER A 67 -16.03 29.78 -7.34
C SER A 67 -15.98 28.37 -7.92
N SER A 68 -14.82 27.70 -7.84
CA SER A 68 -14.68 26.29 -8.22
C SER A 68 -13.56 25.56 -7.47
N VAL A 69 -13.76 24.26 -7.27
CA VAL A 69 -12.72 23.27 -6.97
C VAL A 69 -12.80 22.23 -8.09
N GLN A 70 -11.81 22.21 -8.98
CA GLN A 70 -11.86 21.46 -10.24
C GLN A 70 -10.63 20.57 -10.40
N LEU A 71 -10.84 19.30 -10.75
CA LEU A 71 -9.80 18.42 -11.26
C LEU A 71 -9.53 18.77 -12.72
N MET A 72 -8.31 19.22 -13.04
CA MET A 72 -8.00 19.79 -14.35
C MET A 72 -8.08 18.77 -15.49
N GLY A 73 -7.71 17.51 -15.26
CA GLY A 73 -7.91 16.42 -16.22
C GLY A 73 -9.38 15.99 -16.41
N GLY A 74 -10.30 16.47 -15.56
CA GLY A 74 -11.72 16.15 -15.63
C GLY A 74 -12.00 14.65 -15.67
N ASN A 75 -12.90 14.22 -16.56
CA ASN A 75 -13.26 12.81 -16.73
C ASN A 75 -12.13 11.94 -17.29
N ASN A 76 -11.15 12.55 -17.97
CA ASN A 76 -10.01 11.84 -18.54
C ASN A 76 -8.85 11.68 -17.55
N SER A 77 -8.95 12.30 -16.37
CA SER A 77 -7.96 12.13 -15.32
C SER A 77 -7.92 10.68 -14.86
N VAL A 78 -6.75 10.18 -14.49
CA VAL A 78 -6.59 8.94 -13.71
C VAL A 78 -6.89 9.16 -12.23
N PHE A 79 -6.96 10.41 -11.81
CA PHE A 79 -7.35 10.80 -10.47
C PHE A 79 -8.87 10.96 -10.36
N ARG A 80 -9.40 10.74 -9.17
CA ARG A 80 -10.80 10.98 -8.79
C ARG A 80 -10.79 11.84 -7.54
N ILE A 81 -11.65 12.85 -7.51
CA ILE A 81 -11.79 13.72 -6.34
C ILE A 81 -13.18 13.60 -5.74
N ASN A 82 -13.23 13.81 -4.43
CA ASN A 82 -14.45 14.02 -3.68
C ASN A 82 -14.28 15.30 -2.87
N VAL A 83 -15.20 16.25 -3.06
CA VAL A 83 -15.17 17.57 -2.43
C VAL A 83 -16.27 17.60 -1.39
N ASP A 84 -15.87 17.68 -0.13
CA ASP A 84 -16.76 17.75 1.04
C ASP A 84 -17.84 16.66 1.08
N GLY A 85 -17.46 15.43 0.75
CA GLY A 85 -18.33 14.25 0.76
C GLY A 85 -18.96 13.93 -0.59
N VAL A 86 -18.88 14.81 -1.60
CA VAL A 86 -19.48 14.59 -2.93
C VAL A 86 -18.42 14.23 -3.98
N PRO A 87 -18.47 13.03 -4.58
CA PRO A 87 -17.63 12.68 -5.72
C PRO A 87 -17.96 13.56 -6.93
N THR A 88 -16.95 14.20 -7.53
CA THR A 88 -17.12 15.07 -8.69
C THR A 88 -15.80 15.27 -9.43
N THR A 89 -15.84 15.85 -10.63
CA THR A 89 -14.65 16.44 -11.28
C THR A 89 -14.59 17.95 -11.07
N GLU A 90 -15.70 18.58 -10.68
CA GLU A 90 -15.79 19.99 -10.38
C GLU A 90 -16.94 20.27 -9.39
N ALA A 91 -16.63 20.99 -8.32
CA ALA A 91 -17.63 21.55 -7.41
C ALA A 91 -17.56 23.07 -7.50
N SER A 92 -18.72 23.73 -7.59
CA SER A 92 -18.80 25.18 -7.74
C SER A 92 -19.62 25.81 -6.61
N ASN A 93 -19.41 27.11 -6.38
CA ASN A 93 -20.15 27.89 -5.38
C ASN A 93 -20.10 27.30 -3.96
N ILE A 94 -18.94 26.77 -3.55
CA ILE A 94 -18.78 26.17 -2.23
C ILE A 94 -18.60 27.28 -1.20
N GLU A 95 -19.47 27.29 -0.17
CA GLU A 95 -19.40 28.26 0.91
C GLU A 95 -18.53 27.73 2.05
N LEU A 96 -17.57 28.54 2.48
CA LEU A 96 -16.71 28.29 3.63
C LEU A 96 -17.04 29.30 4.72
N GLU A 97 -17.36 28.81 5.91
CA GLU A 97 -17.55 29.66 7.08
C GLU A 97 -16.21 30.30 7.51
N ALA A 98 -16.31 31.34 8.33
CA ALA A 98 -15.14 32.04 8.85
C ALA A 98 -14.27 31.10 9.71
N ASN A 99 -12.97 31.05 9.44
CA ASN A 99 -12.01 30.16 10.12
C ASN A 99 -12.34 28.67 10.00
N ASP A 100 -13.07 28.27 8.95
CA ASP A 100 -13.48 26.89 8.72
C ASP A 100 -12.75 26.26 7.52
N SER A 101 -12.95 24.96 7.32
CA SER A 101 -12.30 24.18 6.27
C SER A 101 -13.18 23.07 5.73
N ILE A 102 -12.97 22.73 4.46
CA ILE A 102 -13.53 21.52 3.84
C ILE A 102 -12.43 20.53 3.50
N TYR A 103 -12.81 19.27 3.37
CA TYR A 103 -11.92 18.22 2.86
C TYR A 103 -12.04 18.06 1.36
N VAL A 104 -10.91 17.78 0.72
CA VAL A 104 -10.85 17.24 -0.63
C VAL A 104 -10.12 15.90 -0.54
N PHE A 105 -10.83 14.83 -0.84
CA PHE A 105 -10.29 13.48 -0.93
C PHE A 105 -9.89 13.17 -2.37
N VAL A 106 -8.78 12.49 -2.55
CA VAL A 106 -8.21 12.15 -3.84
C VAL A 106 -7.87 10.66 -3.85
N GLN A 107 -8.22 9.99 -4.93
CA GLN A 107 -7.83 8.62 -5.26
C GLN A 107 -7.26 8.59 -6.67
N VAL A 108 -6.46 7.58 -6.98
CA VAL A 108 -5.97 7.32 -8.34
C VAL A 108 -6.22 5.86 -8.69
N THR A 109 -6.56 5.62 -9.95
CA THR A 109 -6.63 4.28 -10.54
C THR A 109 -5.77 4.32 -11.80
N VAL A 110 -4.74 3.47 -11.83
CA VAL A 110 -3.78 3.46 -12.94
C VAL A 110 -4.28 2.47 -13.99
N ASP A 111 -4.56 2.97 -15.20
CA ASP A 111 -4.91 2.10 -16.31
C ASP A 111 -3.66 1.39 -16.87
N PRO A 112 -3.77 0.10 -17.26
CA PRO A 112 -2.68 -0.62 -17.91
C PRO A 112 -2.22 0.09 -19.17
N THR A 113 -0.90 0.20 -19.34
CA THR A 113 -0.29 0.65 -20.60
C THR A 113 0.54 -0.49 -21.19
N SER A 114 1.10 -0.31 -22.39
CA SER A 114 2.06 -1.27 -22.96
C SER A 114 3.51 -1.01 -22.52
N ALA A 115 3.75 -0.16 -21.52
CA ALA A 115 5.10 0.22 -21.10
C ALA A 115 5.66 -0.78 -20.08
N ASP A 116 6.85 -1.31 -20.32
CA ASP A 116 7.48 -2.23 -19.36
C ASP A 116 8.12 -1.50 -18.16
N LEU A 117 8.44 -0.22 -18.33
CA LEU A 117 9.04 0.62 -17.31
C LEU A 117 7.98 1.40 -16.51
N PRO A 118 8.23 1.67 -15.21
CA PRO A 118 7.39 2.58 -14.43
C PRO A 118 7.25 3.95 -15.08
N PHE A 119 6.07 4.56 -14.92
CA PHE A 119 5.72 5.84 -15.54
C PHE A 119 5.07 6.81 -14.54
N ILE A 120 5.19 8.11 -14.81
CA ILE A 120 4.69 9.16 -13.92
C ILE A 120 3.38 9.72 -14.49
N LEU A 121 2.34 9.71 -13.66
CA LEU A 121 1.03 10.31 -13.93
C LEU A 121 0.91 11.63 -13.17
N ARG A 122 0.40 12.67 -13.83
CA ARG A 122 0.26 14.02 -13.25
C ARG A 122 -1.09 14.63 -13.57
N ASP A 123 -1.61 15.37 -12.61
CA ASP A 123 -2.77 16.26 -12.77
C ASP A 123 -2.68 17.36 -11.71
N SER A 124 -3.68 18.25 -11.65
CA SER A 124 -3.79 19.25 -10.62
C SER A 124 -5.24 19.52 -10.25
N ILE A 125 -5.47 19.96 -9.02
CA ILE A 125 -6.77 20.45 -8.55
C ILE A 125 -6.68 21.97 -8.47
N ARG A 126 -7.47 22.67 -9.29
CA ARG A 126 -7.61 24.12 -9.26
C ARG A 126 -8.63 24.52 -8.20
N ILE A 127 -8.29 25.52 -7.40
CA ILE A 127 -9.14 26.15 -6.40
C ILE A 127 -9.25 27.63 -6.77
N ALA A 128 -10.43 28.06 -7.18
CA ALA A 128 -10.67 29.43 -7.60
C ALA A 128 -11.60 30.15 -6.61
N TYR A 129 -11.30 31.41 -6.30
CA TYR A 129 -12.10 32.29 -5.44
C TYR A 129 -11.72 33.76 -5.71
N ASN A 130 -12.69 34.68 -5.72
CA ASN A 130 -12.44 36.13 -5.85
C ASN A 130 -11.46 36.58 -6.96
N GLY A 131 -11.41 35.85 -8.09
CA GLY A 131 -10.47 36.12 -9.20
C GLY A 131 -9.05 35.60 -8.98
N THR A 132 -8.79 34.92 -7.87
CA THR A 132 -7.54 34.23 -7.53
C THR A 132 -7.67 32.73 -7.78
N GLU A 133 -6.57 32.10 -8.18
CA GLU A 133 -6.47 30.64 -8.35
C GLU A 133 -5.29 30.07 -7.59
N LYS A 134 -5.47 28.87 -7.03
CA LYS A 134 -4.43 28.03 -6.43
C LYS A 134 -4.51 26.63 -7.00
N PHE A 135 -3.38 25.94 -7.02
CA PHE A 135 -3.30 24.58 -7.54
C PHE A 135 -2.65 23.65 -6.52
N VAL A 136 -3.29 22.51 -6.28
CA VAL A 136 -2.68 21.37 -5.60
C VAL A 136 -2.21 20.38 -6.65
N GLN A 137 -0.92 20.05 -6.65
CA GLN A 137 -0.32 19.16 -7.64
C GLN A 137 -0.56 17.69 -7.28
N LEU A 138 -0.90 16.86 -8.28
CA LEU A 138 -1.09 15.43 -8.11
C LEU A 138 -0.01 14.68 -8.89
N GLU A 139 0.66 13.72 -8.25
CA GLU A 139 1.66 12.87 -8.91
C GLU A 139 1.49 11.42 -8.44
N ALA A 140 1.53 10.45 -9.37
CA ALA A 140 1.48 9.03 -9.06
C ALA A 140 2.47 8.24 -9.92
N TRP A 141 3.05 7.19 -9.37
CA TRP A 141 3.96 6.28 -10.08
C TRP A 141 3.20 5.01 -10.47
N GLY A 142 2.95 4.82 -11.76
CA GLY A 142 2.32 3.61 -12.30
C GLY A 142 3.36 2.55 -12.67
N GLN A 143 3.08 1.29 -12.41
CA GLN A 143 3.90 0.15 -12.84
C GLN A 143 3.02 -0.98 -13.37
N ASN A 144 3.35 -1.51 -14.55
CA ASN A 144 2.72 -2.70 -15.08
C ASN A 144 3.24 -3.97 -14.37
N ALA A 145 2.43 -5.01 -14.40
CA ALA A 145 2.73 -6.29 -13.76
C ALA A 145 2.02 -7.45 -14.47
N HIS A 146 2.53 -8.65 -14.28
CA HIS A 146 1.84 -9.90 -14.55
C HIS A 146 0.80 -10.15 -13.45
N PHE A 147 -0.48 -10.00 -13.76
CA PHE A 147 -1.56 -10.27 -12.80
C PHE A 147 -1.96 -11.74 -12.85
N VAL A 148 -1.73 -12.45 -11.75
CA VAL A 148 -2.10 -13.86 -11.60
C VAL A 148 -3.26 -13.94 -10.61
N ARG A 149 -4.45 -14.26 -11.11
CA ARG A 149 -5.65 -14.44 -10.29
C ARG A 149 -5.94 -15.92 -10.11
N ASP A 150 -6.02 -16.38 -8.86
CA ASP A 150 -6.32 -17.78 -8.51
C ASP A 150 -5.45 -18.75 -9.33
N GLY A 151 -4.14 -18.47 -9.35
CA GLY A 151 -3.18 -19.08 -10.27
C GLY A 151 -2.87 -20.53 -9.92
N GLU A 152 -2.80 -21.37 -10.95
CA GLU A 152 -2.42 -22.78 -10.84
C GLU A 152 -1.31 -23.10 -11.82
N ILE A 153 -0.14 -23.46 -11.29
CA ILE A 153 0.97 -24.00 -12.07
C ILE A 153 0.71 -25.50 -12.21
N LEU A 154 0.46 -25.94 -13.44
CA LEU A 154 0.05 -27.32 -13.77
C LEU A 154 1.19 -28.17 -14.35
N GLY A 155 2.26 -27.53 -14.79
CA GLY A 155 3.45 -28.17 -15.34
C GLY A 155 4.70 -27.40 -14.95
N ASN A 156 5.71 -27.41 -15.82
CA ASN A 156 6.94 -26.66 -15.57
C ASN A 156 6.79 -25.26 -16.15
N GLU A 157 6.89 -24.24 -15.30
CA GLU A 157 6.81 -22.83 -15.67
C GLU A 157 8.04 -22.06 -15.18
N THR A 158 8.47 -21.08 -15.97
CA THR A 158 9.56 -20.17 -15.60
C THR A 158 9.07 -18.74 -15.59
N TRP A 159 9.24 -18.06 -14.46
CA TRP A 159 8.91 -16.66 -14.27
C TRP A 159 10.20 -15.84 -14.29
N THR A 160 10.25 -14.91 -15.25
CA THR A 160 11.41 -14.04 -15.49
C THR A 160 11.23 -12.67 -14.86
N ASN A 161 12.29 -11.86 -14.79
CA ASN A 161 12.25 -10.49 -14.27
C ASN A 161 11.91 -9.44 -15.34
N ASP A 162 11.00 -9.75 -16.26
CA ASP A 162 10.50 -8.80 -17.26
C ASP A 162 9.54 -7.79 -16.62
N LEU A 163 8.61 -8.27 -15.80
CA LEU A 163 7.69 -7.46 -14.99
C LEU A 163 7.50 -8.09 -13.61
N PRO A 164 7.11 -7.29 -12.59
CA PRO A 164 6.63 -7.83 -11.33
C PRO A 164 5.42 -8.74 -11.51
N TYR A 165 5.25 -9.70 -10.62
CA TYR A 165 4.05 -10.54 -10.54
C TYR A 165 3.18 -10.08 -9.38
N VAL A 166 1.90 -9.83 -9.65
CA VAL A 166 0.90 -9.49 -8.64
C VAL A 166 -0.10 -10.63 -8.52
N ILE A 167 -0.11 -11.27 -7.36
CA ILE A 167 -0.92 -12.46 -7.07
C ILE A 167 -2.18 -12.03 -6.33
N LEU A 168 -3.33 -12.31 -6.95
CA LEU A 168 -4.66 -12.00 -6.45
C LEU A 168 -5.40 -13.31 -6.17
N GLY A 169 -5.81 -13.56 -4.92
CA GLY A 169 -6.25 -14.90 -4.53
C GLY A 169 -5.06 -15.86 -4.44
N TYR A 170 -5.26 -17.17 -4.55
CA TYR A 170 -4.15 -18.10 -4.30
C TYR A 170 -3.18 -18.24 -5.48
N LEU A 171 -1.94 -18.64 -5.21
CA LEU A 171 -1.02 -19.22 -6.19
C LEU A 171 -0.70 -20.65 -5.76
N ARG A 172 -1.03 -21.63 -6.58
CA ARG A 172 -0.75 -23.05 -6.29
C ARG A 172 0.22 -23.63 -7.30
N VAL A 173 1.32 -24.20 -6.81
CA VAL A 173 2.15 -25.11 -7.59
C VAL A 173 1.64 -26.53 -7.35
N ASN A 174 0.99 -27.13 -8.35
CA ASN A 174 0.38 -28.45 -8.19
C ASN A 174 1.42 -29.56 -8.03
N GLU A 175 0.97 -30.72 -7.53
CA GLU A 175 1.81 -31.92 -7.50
C GLU A 175 2.34 -32.25 -8.90
N ASN A 176 3.60 -32.64 -9.00
CA ASN A 176 4.32 -32.89 -10.25
C ASN A 176 4.54 -31.67 -11.17
N ALA A 177 4.16 -30.46 -10.74
CA ALA A 177 4.49 -29.21 -11.41
C ALA A 177 5.74 -28.57 -10.78
N SER A 178 6.44 -27.73 -11.55
CA SER A 178 7.56 -26.93 -11.05
C SER A 178 7.41 -25.46 -11.42
N LEU A 179 7.74 -24.58 -10.49
CA LEU A 179 7.85 -23.15 -10.75
C LEU A 179 9.28 -22.69 -10.52
N ASP A 180 9.92 -22.23 -11.58
CA ASP A 180 11.26 -21.63 -11.57
C ASP A 180 11.14 -20.11 -11.60
N ILE A 181 11.60 -19.43 -10.55
CA ILE A 181 11.60 -17.97 -10.46
C ILE A 181 13.02 -17.48 -10.63
N GLU A 182 13.26 -16.72 -11.71
CA GLU A 182 14.59 -16.21 -12.03
C GLU A 182 14.99 -15.02 -11.14
N LYS A 183 16.30 -14.80 -11.05
CA LYS A 183 16.91 -13.70 -10.30
C LYS A 183 16.29 -12.34 -10.67
N GLY A 184 16.19 -11.46 -9.67
CA GLY A 184 15.63 -10.13 -9.83
C GLY A 184 14.10 -10.07 -9.84
N SER A 185 13.40 -11.21 -9.91
CA SER A 185 11.93 -11.21 -9.90
C SER A 185 11.36 -10.61 -8.62
N ARG A 186 10.21 -9.95 -8.76
CA ARG A 186 9.44 -9.34 -7.65
C ARG A 186 8.04 -9.90 -7.66
N LEU A 187 7.65 -10.55 -6.57
CA LEU A 187 6.32 -11.12 -6.38
C LEU A 187 5.61 -10.39 -5.25
N TYR A 188 4.42 -9.89 -5.56
CA TYR A 188 3.56 -9.11 -4.68
C TYR A 188 2.25 -9.86 -4.46
N PHE A 189 1.92 -10.15 -3.20
CA PHE A 189 0.75 -10.93 -2.83
C PHE A 189 -0.30 -10.03 -2.20
N HIS A 190 -1.54 -10.17 -2.63
CA HIS A 190 -2.67 -9.54 -1.95
C HIS A 190 -2.85 -10.12 -0.53
N ALA A 191 -3.52 -9.39 0.35
CA ALA A 191 -3.71 -9.77 1.76
C ALA A 191 -4.39 -11.15 1.98
N ASN A 192 -5.06 -11.70 0.98
CA ASN A 192 -5.72 -13.00 1.00
C ASN A 192 -5.07 -14.02 0.04
N ALA A 193 -3.85 -13.77 -0.42
CA ALA A 193 -3.18 -14.55 -1.44
C ALA A 193 -2.06 -15.45 -0.88
N PRO A 194 -2.36 -16.69 -0.44
CA PRO A 194 -1.31 -17.62 -0.07
C PRO A 194 -0.62 -18.20 -1.30
N MET A 195 0.69 -18.47 -1.19
CA MET A 195 1.38 -19.36 -2.11
C MET A 195 1.40 -20.77 -1.52
N VAL A 196 0.81 -21.74 -2.22
CA VAL A 196 0.76 -23.15 -1.81
C VAL A 196 1.60 -23.98 -2.78
N VAL A 197 2.65 -24.61 -2.26
CA VAL A 197 3.56 -25.44 -3.04
C VAL A 197 3.30 -26.90 -2.70
N ASN A 198 2.62 -27.60 -3.61
CA ASN A 198 2.44 -29.06 -3.58
C ASN A 198 3.46 -29.78 -4.45
N GLY A 199 3.93 -29.13 -5.52
CA GLY A 199 5.02 -29.60 -6.38
C GLY A 199 6.38 -29.07 -5.93
N THR A 200 7.13 -28.48 -6.86
CA THR A 200 8.49 -27.98 -6.59
C THR A 200 8.60 -26.48 -6.90
N LEU A 201 9.19 -25.73 -5.99
CA LEU A 201 9.54 -24.32 -6.19
C LEU A 201 11.06 -24.15 -6.23
N HIS A 202 11.55 -23.50 -7.28
CA HIS A 202 12.95 -23.11 -7.42
C HIS A 202 13.05 -21.59 -7.49
N VAL A 203 13.56 -20.97 -6.43
CA VAL A 203 13.84 -19.54 -6.40
C VAL A 203 15.33 -19.33 -6.63
N ASN A 204 15.68 -18.72 -7.77
CA ASN A 204 17.05 -18.63 -8.28
C ASN A 204 17.58 -17.19 -8.19
N GLY A 205 17.63 -16.61 -6.99
CA GLY A 205 18.20 -15.27 -6.77
C GLY A 205 19.73 -15.23 -6.83
N SER A 206 20.30 -14.02 -6.76
CA SER A 206 21.75 -13.80 -6.73
C SER A 206 22.19 -12.92 -5.55
N VAL A 207 23.50 -12.86 -5.32
CA VAL A 207 24.10 -12.07 -4.22
C VAL A 207 23.85 -10.57 -4.35
N ASP A 208 23.69 -10.04 -5.56
CA ASP A 208 23.36 -8.63 -5.77
C ASP A 208 21.95 -8.37 -5.23
N SER A 209 21.81 -7.36 -4.37
CA SER A 209 20.52 -6.94 -3.79
C SER A 209 19.43 -6.71 -4.84
N THR A 210 19.78 -6.23 -6.03
CA THR A 210 18.82 -6.00 -7.11
C THR A 210 18.38 -7.31 -7.78
N GLU A 211 19.24 -8.32 -7.78
CA GLU A 211 19.03 -9.65 -8.37
C GLU A 211 18.50 -10.70 -7.36
N ARG A 212 18.32 -10.34 -6.09
CA ARG A 212 17.54 -11.17 -5.15
C ARG A 212 16.10 -11.30 -5.64
N VAL A 213 15.42 -12.37 -5.22
CA VAL A 213 13.97 -12.54 -5.47
C VAL A 213 13.19 -12.10 -4.25
N TYR A 214 12.20 -11.23 -4.43
CA TYR A 214 11.42 -10.68 -3.32
C TYR A 214 9.97 -11.17 -3.33
N PHE A 215 9.49 -11.53 -2.13
CA PHE A 215 8.10 -11.90 -1.85
C PHE A 215 7.56 -10.91 -0.80
N LEU A 216 6.61 -10.07 -1.21
CA LEU A 216 6.10 -8.92 -0.46
C LEU A 216 4.57 -8.85 -0.56
N GLY A 217 3.94 -8.00 0.25
CA GLY A 217 2.54 -7.61 0.06
C GLY A 217 2.39 -6.59 -1.08
N ASP A 218 1.26 -6.61 -1.79
CA ASP A 218 0.98 -5.68 -2.91
C ASP A 218 0.62 -4.24 -2.48
N ARG A 219 0.36 -4.02 -1.19
CA ARG A 219 0.18 -2.70 -0.58
C ARG A 219 1.51 -2.02 -0.31
N MET A 220 1.98 -1.26 -1.31
CA MET A 220 3.27 -0.54 -1.28
C MET A 220 3.19 0.87 -0.70
N ASP A 221 2.00 1.32 -0.36
CA ASP A 221 1.72 2.63 0.23
C ASP A 221 1.98 2.68 1.75
N GLU A 222 2.46 3.82 2.24
CA GLU A 222 2.59 4.05 3.68
C GLU A 222 1.22 4.25 4.37
N PRO A 223 1.04 3.75 5.61
CA PRO A 223 2.01 2.98 6.41
C PRO A 223 1.99 1.47 6.13
N TYR A 224 1.13 1.00 5.23
CA TYR A 224 0.83 -0.42 5.02
C TYR A 224 2.02 -1.23 4.51
N ARG A 225 2.90 -0.63 3.71
CA ARG A 225 4.12 -1.28 3.19
C ARG A 225 4.97 -1.92 4.28
N ASP A 226 4.97 -1.37 5.50
CA ASP A 226 5.84 -1.81 6.59
C ASP A 226 5.11 -2.62 7.68
N TYR A 227 3.79 -2.83 7.54
CA TYR A 227 3.03 -3.62 8.49
C TYR A 227 3.23 -5.13 8.28
N PRO A 228 3.39 -5.92 9.36
CA PRO A 228 3.38 -7.37 9.25
C PRO A 228 1.98 -7.88 8.90
N ALA A 229 1.86 -9.13 8.48
CA ALA A 229 0.60 -9.72 8.00
C ALA A 229 -0.04 -9.02 6.78
N GLY A 230 0.76 -8.40 5.92
CA GLY A 230 0.33 -7.85 4.64
C GLY A 230 -0.09 -8.92 3.62
N TRP A 231 0.30 -10.18 3.84
CA TRP A 231 -0.10 -11.34 3.03
C TRP A 231 0.10 -12.66 3.80
N PRO A 232 -0.52 -13.79 3.40
CA PRO A 232 -0.50 -15.02 4.19
C PRO A 232 0.86 -15.70 4.35
N GLY A 233 1.67 -15.80 3.28
CA GLY A 233 2.96 -16.51 3.27
C GLY A 233 3.09 -17.61 2.22
N ILE A 234 4.20 -18.35 2.29
CA ILE A 234 4.54 -19.48 1.41
C ILE A 234 4.41 -20.79 2.19
N TYR A 235 3.58 -21.69 1.70
CA TYR A 235 3.21 -22.95 2.35
C TYR A 235 3.66 -24.13 1.50
N PHE A 236 4.73 -24.79 1.91
CA PHE A 236 5.16 -26.08 1.36
C PHE A 236 4.35 -27.18 2.04
N SER A 237 3.54 -27.90 1.27
CA SER A 237 2.73 -29.01 1.77
C SER A 237 3.55 -30.29 1.92
N GLU A 238 2.92 -31.34 2.46
CA GLU A 238 3.57 -32.64 2.66
C GLU A 238 3.99 -33.32 1.35
N THR A 239 3.41 -32.94 0.22
CA THR A 239 3.74 -33.47 -1.11
C THR A 239 4.89 -32.70 -1.78
N SER A 240 5.24 -31.51 -1.28
CA SER A 240 6.34 -30.72 -1.85
C SER A 240 7.67 -31.38 -1.55
N LEU A 241 8.42 -31.66 -2.61
CA LEU A 241 9.74 -32.28 -2.54
C LEU A 241 10.77 -31.43 -3.28
N ALA A 242 11.98 -31.38 -2.71
CA ALA A 242 13.17 -30.79 -3.34
C ALA A 242 13.03 -29.30 -3.74
N SER A 243 12.22 -28.52 -3.03
CA SER A 243 12.13 -27.08 -3.26
C SER A 243 13.42 -26.36 -2.79
N THR A 244 13.85 -25.35 -3.54
CA THR A 244 15.07 -24.58 -3.27
C THR A 244 14.79 -23.09 -3.26
N MET A 245 15.37 -22.38 -2.29
CA MET A 245 15.35 -20.93 -2.23
C MET A 245 16.76 -20.38 -2.10
N GLU A 246 17.24 -19.74 -3.16
CA GLU A 246 18.53 -19.06 -3.23
C GLU A 246 18.32 -17.55 -3.21
N TYR A 247 18.96 -16.86 -2.27
CA TYR A 247 18.93 -15.40 -2.16
C TYR A 247 17.52 -14.77 -2.16
N ALA A 248 16.53 -15.49 -1.64
CA ALA A 248 15.17 -14.98 -1.50
C ALA A 248 15.06 -13.97 -0.35
N VAL A 249 14.10 -13.06 -0.45
CA VAL A 249 13.71 -12.10 0.59
C VAL A 249 12.20 -12.17 0.77
N ILE A 250 11.76 -12.60 1.95
CA ILE A 250 10.36 -12.75 2.31
C ILE A 250 10.06 -11.77 3.44
N ARG A 251 9.15 -10.81 3.21
CA ARG A 251 8.84 -9.79 4.24
C ARG A 251 7.36 -9.62 4.47
N ASN A 252 7.01 -9.18 5.68
CA ASN A 252 5.69 -8.65 6.04
C ASN A 252 4.55 -9.67 5.90
N ALA A 253 4.85 -10.96 5.96
CA ALA A 253 3.85 -12.03 5.87
C ALA A 253 3.16 -12.26 7.23
N TYR A 254 2.07 -13.03 7.24
CA TYR A 254 1.49 -13.56 8.47
C TYR A 254 2.34 -14.72 9.00
N GLN A 255 2.50 -15.77 8.20
CA GLN A 255 3.45 -16.87 8.42
C GLN A 255 4.37 -16.98 7.21
N ALA A 256 5.58 -16.41 7.28
CA ALA A 256 6.39 -16.16 6.09
C ALA A 256 6.75 -17.42 5.29
N VAL A 257 7.31 -18.44 5.96
CA VAL A 257 7.61 -19.73 5.34
C VAL A 257 7.11 -20.84 6.25
N VAL A 258 6.17 -21.64 5.74
CA VAL A 258 5.62 -22.82 6.40
C VAL A 258 6.02 -24.06 5.62
N SER A 259 6.63 -25.03 6.31
CA SER A 259 6.98 -26.33 5.73
C SER A 259 6.33 -27.44 6.54
N LEU A 260 5.37 -28.11 5.91
CA LEU A 260 4.70 -29.30 6.40
C LEU A 260 5.34 -30.53 5.76
N GLY A 261 5.44 -31.63 6.48
CA GLY A 261 6.05 -32.82 5.92
C GLY A 261 5.89 -34.10 6.72
N ILE A 262 6.52 -35.13 6.14
CA ILE A 262 6.80 -36.42 6.74
C ILE A 262 8.33 -36.63 6.73
N THR A 263 8.85 -37.40 7.69
CA THR A 263 10.30 -37.66 7.82
C THR A 263 10.88 -38.28 6.54
N GLY A 264 11.79 -37.56 5.85
CA GLY A 264 12.38 -37.95 4.56
C GLY A 264 13.57 -37.05 4.14
N PRO A 265 14.00 -37.06 2.85
CA PRO A 265 14.95 -36.08 2.29
C PRO A 265 14.45 -34.63 2.50
N ALA A 266 15.35 -33.64 2.42
CA ALA A 266 14.97 -32.24 2.66
C ALA A 266 13.85 -31.78 1.70
N ASN A 267 12.72 -31.36 2.26
CA ASN A 267 11.58 -30.82 1.51
C ASN A 267 11.88 -29.39 1.04
N LEU A 268 12.72 -28.68 1.78
CA LEU A 268 13.11 -27.29 1.50
C LEU A 268 14.59 -27.06 1.80
N THR A 269 15.32 -26.55 0.81
CA THR A 269 16.68 -26.04 0.98
C THR A 269 16.68 -24.53 0.84
N MET A 270 17.25 -23.80 1.82
CA MET A 270 17.32 -22.33 1.81
C MET A 270 18.75 -21.86 1.97
N ASN A 271 19.25 -21.07 1.02
CA ASN A 271 20.62 -20.58 1.04
C ASN A 271 20.64 -19.07 0.88
N SER A 272 21.34 -18.39 1.79
CA SER A 272 21.52 -16.94 1.80
C SER A 272 20.20 -16.16 1.79
N CYS A 273 19.13 -16.70 2.38
CA CYS A 273 17.78 -16.11 2.39
C CYS A 273 17.56 -15.14 3.57
N ILE A 274 16.59 -14.23 3.41
CA ILE A 274 16.15 -13.31 4.45
C ILE A 274 14.64 -13.48 4.65
N ILE A 275 14.22 -13.70 5.90
CA ILE A 275 12.83 -13.65 6.34
C ILE A 275 12.73 -12.53 7.38
N ASP A 276 11.85 -11.56 7.18
CA ASP A 276 11.76 -10.40 8.08
C ASP A 276 10.31 -9.98 8.32
N ASN A 277 10.03 -9.53 9.56
CA ASN A 277 8.77 -8.89 9.93
C ASN A 277 7.51 -9.75 9.69
N ALA A 278 7.55 -11.03 10.07
CA ALA A 278 6.36 -11.89 10.01
C ALA A 278 5.52 -11.79 11.28
N TYR A 279 4.19 -11.65 11.16
CA TYR A 279 3.32 -11.42 12.33
C TYR A 279 3.32 -12.60 13.32
N ASP A 280 3.08 -13.82 12.84
CA ASP A 280 3.02 -15.02 13.69
C ASP A 280 4.35 -15.77 13.68
N ALA A 281 4.84 -16.19 12.51
CA ALA A 281 6.04 -16.99 12.40
C ALA A 281 6.89 -16.64 11.17
N GLY A 282 8.21 -16.54 11.37
CA GLY A 282 9.17 -16.40 10.27
C GLY A 282 9.36 -17.71 9.53
N LEU A 283 9.93 -18.71 10.21
CA LEU A 283 10.03 -20.09 9.71
C LEU A 283 9.24 -21.04 10.61
N LEU A 284 8.19 -21.66 10.08
CA LEU A 284 7.37 -22.66 10.77
C LEU A 284 7.57 -24.03 10.11
N ALA A 285 8.12 -24.98 10.87
CA ALA A 285 8.36 -26.34 10.44
C ALA A 285 7.54 -27.34 11.27
N VAL A 286 6.82 -28.23 10.59
CA VAL A 286 5.98 -29.24 11.23
C VAL A 286 6.27 -30.60 10.60
N ASN A 287 6.96 -31.47 11.36
CA ASN A 287 7.35 -32.82 10.92
C ASN A 287 8.09 -32.87 9.57
N SER A 288 8.82 -31.81 9.22
CA SER A 288 9.41 -31.62 7.90
C SER A 288 10.94 -31.81 7.91
N SER A 289 11.56 -31.68 6.74
CA SER A 289 13.02 -31.62 6.64
C SER A 289 13.48 -30.36 5.92
N ILE A 290 14.31 -29.56 6.60
CA ILE A 290 14.82 -28.28 6.11
C ILE A 290 16.34 -28.24 6.24
N ARG A 291 17.02 -27.86 5.16
CA ARG A 291 18.44 -27.49 5.20
C ARG A 291 18.55 -26.00 4.92
N ALA A 292 19.11 -25.24 5.84
CA ALA A 292 19.31 -23.82 5.68
C ALA A 292 20.78 -23.43 5.93
N SER A 293 21.33 -22.61 5.04
CA SER A 293 22.64 -21.98 5.20
C SER A 293 22.57 -20.47 5.00
N ASN A 294 23.26 -19.70 5.85
CA ASN A 294 23.26 -18.23 5.79
C ASN A 294 21.84 -17.60 5.81
N LEU A 295 20.91 -18.21 6.54
CA LEU A 295 19.54 -17.71 6.68
C LEU A 295 19.48 -16.65 7.79
N LEU A 296 18.91 -15.48 7.48
CA LEU A 296 18.50 -14.49 8.48
C LEU A 296 16.98 -14.57 8.68
N VAL A 297 16.54 -14.76 9.92
CA VAL A 297 15.14 -14.57 10.31
C VAL A 297 15.04 -13.52 11.40
N SER A 298 14.33 -12.43 11.12
CA SER A 298 14.25 -11.30 12.03
C SER A 298 12.85 -10.75 12.24
N ASN A 299 12.67 -10.05 13.37
CA ASN A 299 11.50 -9.22 13.69
C ASN A 299 10.16 -9.93 13.53
N SER A 300 10.12 -11.25 13.74
CA SER A 300 8.91 -12.04 13.62
C SER A 300 8.33 -12.37 14.99
N GLY A 301 7.01 -12.52 15.11
CA GLY A 301 6.35 -12.89 16.37
C GLY A 301 6.99 -14.13 17.00
N LYS A 302 7.29 -15.13 16.16
CA LYS A 302 8.21 -16.23 16.44
C LYS A 302 9.19 -16.34 15.27
N ASN A 303 10.47 -16.09 15.49
CA ASN A 303 11.45 -16.20 14.40
C ASN A 303 11.51 -17.62 13.81
N ILE A 304 11.54 -18.64 14.68
CA ILE A 304 11.51 -20.03 14.25
C ILE A 304 10.62 -20.86 15.16
N VAL A 305 9.84 -21.74 14.56
CA VAL A 305 9.00 -22.73 15.24
C VAL A 305 9.25 -24.09 14.60
N ILE A 306 9.66 -25.06 15.40
CA ILE A 306 9.86 -26.45 14.97
C ILE A 306 8.98 -27.34 15.83
N SER A 307 8.17 -28.19 15.21
CA SER A 307 7.23 -29.05 15.93
C SER A 307 7.07 -30.42 15.27
N LYS A 308 6.58 -31.39 16.04
CA LYS A 308 6.25 -32.76 15.59
C LYS A 308 7.40 -33.57 14.97
N GLY A 309 8.66 -33.24 15.28
CA GLY A 309 9.83 -33.98 14.79
C GLY A 309 10.34 -33.46 13.44
N GLY A 310 11.16 -34.25 12.74
CA GLY A 310 11.77 -33.89 11.46
C GLY A 310 13.30 -33.87 11.46
N ARG A 311 13.90 -33.41 10.34
CA ARG A 311 15.37 -33.27 10.19
C ARG A 311 15.73 -31.86 9.76
N TYR A 312 16.42 -31.14 10.62
CA TYR A 312 16.74 -29.72 10.42
C TYR A 312 18.24 -29.47 10.51
N GLU A 313 18.82 -28.87 9.48
CA GLU A 313 20.24 -28.52 9.40
C GLU A 313 20.37 -27.02 9.20
N PHE A 314 20.79 -26.28 10.23
CA PHE A 314 21.01 -24.83 10.17
C PHE A 314 22.50 -24.51 10.29
N THR A 315 23.09 -23.96 9.23
CA THR A 315 24.51 -23.55 9.20
C THR A 315 24.60 -22.04 9.03
N ASN A 316 25.36 -21.35 9.89
CA ASN A 316 25.55 -19.89 9.83
C ASN A 316 24.23 -19.10 9.77
N CYS A 317 23.20 -19.54 10.48
CA CYS A 317 21.89 -18.89 10.50
C CYS A 317 21.75 -17.95 11.71
N SER A 318 21.04 -16.84 11.52
CA SER A 318 20.79 -15.83 12.55
C SER A 318 19.28 -15.68 12.77
N PHE A 319 18.82 -15.89 14.01
CA PHE A 319 17.43 -15.72 14.41
C PHE A 319 17.36 -14.62 15.46
N VAL A 320 16.92 -13.41 15.07
CA VAL A 320 17.07 -12.21 15.91
C VAL A 320 15.75 -11.46 16.07
N GLY A 321 15.36 -11.21 17.31
CA GLY A 321 14.24 -10.31 17.62
C GLY A 321 14.78 -9.00 18.17
N TYR A 322 14.48 -7.89 17.50
CA TYR A 322 14.63 -6.56 18.09
C TYR A 322 13.26 -6.09 18.59
N SER A 323 13.24 -5.27 19.64
CA SER A 323 12.00 -4.59 20.02
C SER A 323 11.56 -3.72 18.85
N SER A 324 10.44 -4.04 18.22
CA SER A 324 9.76 -3.08 17.35
C SER A 324 9.28 -1.90 18.20
N ARG A 325 9.26 -0.70 17.63
CA ARG A 325 8.63 0.49 18.24
C ARG A 325 7.10 0.47 18.14
N PHE A 326 6.54 -0.67 17.72
CA PHE A 326 5.14 -0.94 17.52
C PHE A 326 4.78 -2.16 18.36
#